data_AF-A0A367IR70-F1
#
_entry.id   AF-A0A367IR70-F1
#
_cell.length_a   1.000
_cell.length_b   1.000
_cell.length_c   1.000
_cell.angle_alpha   90.00
_cell.angle_beta   90.00
_cell.angle_gamma   90.00
#
_symmetry.space_group_name_H-M   'P 1'
#
loop_
_entity.id
_entity.type
_entity.pdbx_description
1 polymer ?
#
loop_
_entity_poly.entity_id
_entity_poly.type
_entity_poly.pdbx_seq_one_letter_code
_entity_poly.pdbx_strand_id
1 'polypeptide(L)'
;MVMSNEISQEIKIICQNNIIKGSARAPDSHPWRSWKIKLVAVDHQRERRGKLSHLLDHVEYVLHPTFDNPIRSFSREPYLLQEKGWGEFDMRVILYFKNDWAEPENIFFDLHFREPSYAILHRITFYNPPMPLLGVLALEFAPSDSEPTTGTAKKRRTSPSLAKAKTLYDDTSDYKSVQDTSISTIVDDVLEEKDVDSIDPIHSAQLDEHTRRAWGVPEHIDMSKLAKRLMTLTSEQTEEVASILKNHILEENDEKFVVDLYSLGPDLITQLWDITEKKS
;
A
#
# COMPACT_ATOMS: atom_id res chain seq x y z
N MET A 1 13.75 37.67 6.01
CA MET A 1 13.53 36.22 6.11
C MET A 1 12.04 36.00 5.98
N VAL A 2 11.57 35.52 4.82
CA VAL A 2 10.13 35.21 4.65
C VAL A 2 9.87 33.95 5.47
N MET A 3 8.98 34.03 6.46
CA MET A 3 8.58 32.83 7.21
C MET A 3 7.82 31.91 6.25
N SER A 4 8.27 30.66 6.12
CA SER A 4 7.50 29.64 5.41
C SER A 4 6.18 29.41 6.14
N ASN A 5 5.07 29.42 5.43
CA ASN A 5 3.79 28.98 5.98
C ASN A 5 3.70 27.47 5.81
N GLU A 6 3.50 26.75 6.92
CA GLU A 6 3.45 25.29 6.94
C GLU A 6 2.09 24.85 7.50
N ILE A 7 1.46 23.91 6.81
CA ILE A 7 0.20 23.30 7.24
C ILE A 7 0.29 21.81 6.97
N SER A 8 -0.31 21.01 7.84
CA SER A 8 -0.29 19.55 7.71
C SER A 8 -1.68 18.95 7.65
N GLN A 9 -1.78 17.81 6.97
CA GLN A 9 -2.96 16.93 6.99
C GLN A 9 -2.53 15.55 7.45
N GLU A 10 -3.18 15.01 8.48
CA GLU A 10 -3.02 13.61 8.85
C GLU A 10 -3.95 12.73 8.01
N ILE A 11 -3.43 11.60 7.55
CA ILE A 11 -4.17 10.56 6.84
C ILE A 11 -4.03 9.27 7.64
N LYS A 12 -5.16 8.62 7.88
CA LYS A 12 -5.21 7.29 8.49
C LYS A 12 -5.40 6.24 7.42
N ILE A 13 -4.46 5.31 7.32
CA ILE A 13 -4.53 4.15 6.44
C ILE A 13 -4.98 2.96 7.29
N ILE A 14 -6.11 2.35 6.95
CA ILE A 14 -6.75 1.31 7.76
C ILE A 14 -6.73 0.02 6.96
N CYS A 15 -6.16 -1.03 7.54
CA CYS A 15 -6.23 -2.39 7.01
C CYS A 15 -7.17 -3.25 7.85
N GLN A 16 -7.95 -4.09 7.17
CA GLN A 16 -8.75 -5.14 7.79
C GLN A 16 -8.53 -6.43 7.03
N ASN A 17 -8.29 -7.54 7.71
CA ASN A 17 -8.13 -8.85 7.09
C ASN A 17 -8.89 -9.93 7.86
N ASN A 18 -9.32 -10.97 7.15
CA ASN A 18 -9.99 -12.13 7.73
C ASN A 18 -9.63 -13.41 6.96
N ILE A 19 -9.51 -14.52 7.67
CA ILE A 19 -9.32 -15.85 7.08
C ILE A 19 -10.55 -16.26 6.26
N ILE A 20 -10.34 -16.71 5.03
CA ILE A 20 -11.37 -17.24 4.15
C ILE A 20 -11.63 -18.70 4.50
N LYS A 21 -12.76 -18.97 5.17
CA LYS A 21 -13.13 -20.34 5.55
C LYS A 21 -13.38 -21.21 4.32
N GLY A 22 -12.83 -22.43 4.33
CA GLY A 22 -13.01 -23.41 3.24
C GLY A 22 -12.12 -23.18 2.02
N SER A 23 -11.22 -22.19 2.05
CA SER A 23 -10.16 -22.06 1.05
C SER A 23 -9.14 -23.20 1.19
N ALA A 24 -8.52 -23.59 0.07
CA ALA A 24 -7.34 -24.44 0.10
C ALA A 24 -6.24 -23.73 0.92
N ARG A 25 -5.47 -24.47 1.71
CA ARG A 25 -4.32 -23.87 2.40
C ARG A 25 -3.20 -23.64 1.38
N ALA A 26 -2.46 -22.54 1.54
CA ALA A 26 -1.25 -22.28 0.78
C ALA A 26 -0.16 -23.33 1.11
N PRO A 27 0.96 -23.37 0.36
CA PRO A 27 2.16 -24.05 0.81
C PRO A 27 2.46 -23.66 2.27
N ASP A 28 2.88 -24.62 3.08
CA ASP A 28 3.15 -24.45 4.52
C ASP A 28 1.95 -24.19 5.44
N SER A 29 0.73 -24.51 4.97
CA SER A 29 -0.49 -24.48 5.78
C SER A 29 -0.95 -23.06 6.19
N HIS A 30 -0.44 -22.02 5.55
CA HIS A 30 -0.94 -20.65 5.73
C HIS A 30 -2.37 -20.50 5.19
N PRO A 31 -3.30 -19.91 5.96
CA PRO A 31 -4.68 -19.72 5.52
C PRO A 31 -4.77 -18.55 4.53
N TRP A 32 -5.54 -18.71 3.46
CA TRP A 32 -5.90 -17.57 2.62
C TRP A 32 -6.73 -16.56 3.39
N ARG A 33 -6.46 -15.29 3.12
CA ARG A 33 -7.16 -14.16 3.74
C ARG A 33 -7.77 -13.28 2.67
N SER A 34 -8.90 -12.67 3.01
CA SER A 34 -9.35 -11.47 2.31
C SER A 34 -8.95 -10.29 3.14
N TRP A 35 -8.27 -9.34 2.52
CA TRP A 35 -7.80 -8.12 3.15
C TRP A 35 -8.29 -6.90 2.36
N LYS A 36 -8.42 -5.78 3.04
CA LYS A 36 -8.82 -4.51 2.43
C LYS A 36 -8.14 -3.35 3.12
N ILE A 37 -7.79 -2.35 2.32
CA ILE A 37 -7.10 -1.13 2.75
C ILE A 37 -7.95 0.07 2.33
N LYS A 38 -8.10 1.05 3.22
CA LYS A 38 -8.83 2.28 2.95
C LYS A 38 -8.16 3.48 3.62
N LEU A 39 -8.37 4.67 3.08
CA LEU A 39 -7.81 5.92 3.59
C LEU A 39 -8.91 6.86 4.07
N VAL A 40 -8.60 7.62 5.12
CA VAL A 40 -9.47 8.70 5.61
C VAL A 40 -8.62 9.82 6.21
N ALA A 41 -9.02 11.07 6.01
CA ALA A 41 -8.37 12.21 6.67
C ALA A 41 -8.63 12.18 8.19
N VAL A 42 -7.69 12.70 8.96
CA VAL A 42 -7.84 12.89 10.41
C VAL A 42 -7.60 14.35 10.74
N ASP A 43 -8.59 14.97 11.39
CA ASP A 43 -8.46 16.32 11.95
C ASP A 43 -8.88 16.29 13.41
N HIS A 44 -8.04 16.86 14.27
CA HIS A 44 -8.24 16.87 15.73
C HIS A 44 -8.51 15.45 16.27
N GLN A 45 -7.69 14.48 15.84
CA GLN A 45 -7.76 13.07 16.25
C GLN A 45 -9.06 12.34 15.86
N ARG A 46 -9.89 12.91 14.97
CA ARG A 46 -11.14 12.30 14.50
C ARG A 46 -11.14 12.13 12.99
N GLU A 47 -11.65 11.01 12.52
CA GLU A 47 -11.78 10.70 11.09
C GLU A 47 -12.77 11.65 10.40
N ARG A 48 -12.37 12.19 9.25
CA ARG A 48 -13.10 13.17 8.44
C ARG A 48 -13.38 12.60 7.05
N ARG A 49 -14.42 11.78 6.94
CA ARG A 49 -14.88 11.23 5.65
C ARG A 49 -15.25 12.34 4.67
N GLY A 50 -14.89 12.15 3.41
CA GLY A 50 -15.12 13.07 2.31
C GLY A 50 -14.01 14.10 2.10
N LYS A 51 -13.18 14.38 3.12
CA LYS A 51 -12.15 15.43 3.02
C LYS A 51 -11.09 15.08 1.97
N LEU A 52 -10.66 13.82 1.92
CA LEU A 52 -9.62 13.39 0.96
C LEU A 52 -10.10 13.50 -0.48
N SER A 53 -11.40 13.38 -0.74
CA SER A 53 -11.98 13.59 -2.09
C SER A 53 -11.76 15.01 -2.62
N HIS A 54 -11.49 15.99 -1.76
CA HIS A 54 -11.15 17.35 -2.17
C HIS A 54 -9.65 17.58 -2.33
N LEU A 55 -8.82 16.73 -1.71
CA LEU A 55 -7.37 16.87 -1.66
C LEU A 55 -6.65 16.02 -2.72
N LEU A 56 -7.08 14.77 -2.88
CA LEU A 56 -6.43 13.77 -3.71
C LEU A 56 -7.17 13.60 -5.03
N ASP A 57 -6.42 13.52 -6.13
CA ASP A 57 -6.94 13.15 -7.44
C ASP A 57 -7.22 11.65 -7.48
N HIS A 58 -6.21 10.86 -7.12
CA HIS A 58 -6.30 9.41 -6.97
C HIS A 58 -5.21 8.87 -6.05
N VAL A 59 -5.32 7.59 -5.71
CA VAL A 59 -4.36 6.82 -4.91
C VAL A 59 -3.95 5.61 -5.72
N GLU A 60 -2.66 5.35 -5.80
CA GLU A 60 -2.12 4.11 -6.38
C GLU A 60 -1.61 3.20 -5.26
N TYR A 61 -2.04 1.95 -5.29
CA TYR A 61 -1.45 0.88 -4.51
C TYR A 61 -0.49 0.11 -5.39
N VAL A 62 0.78 0.10 -5.01
CA VAL A 62 1.82 -0.67 -5.67
C VAL A 62 2.03 -1.95 -4.86
N LEU A 63 1.37 -3.02 -5.30
CA LEU A 63 1.46 -4.35 -4.74
C LEU A 63 2.77 -5.03 -5.12
N HIS A 64 3.07 -6.14 -4.44
CA HIS A 64 4.22 -6.97 -4.78
C HIS A 64 4.18 -7.35 -6.28
N PRO A 65 5.32 -7.34 -7.00
CA PRO A 65 5.32 -7.53 -8.45
C PRO A 65 4.79 -8.88 -8.96
N THR A 66 4.58 -9.86 -8.07
CA THR A 66 3.96 -11.14 -8.41
C THR A 66 2.45 -11.09 -8.56
N PHE A 67 1.81 -9.97 -8.20
CA PHE A 67 0.39 -9.78 -8.45
C PHE A 67 0.14 -9.45 -9.92
N ASP A 68 -0.92 -10.03 -10.48
CA ASP A 68 -1.46 -9.57 -11.76
C ASP A 68 -1.87 -8.09 -11.64
N ASN A 69 -1.34 -7.28 -12.56
CA ASN A 69 -1.50 -5.83 -12.56
C ASN A 69 -1.15 -5.25 -11.17
N PRO A 70 0.13 -5.23 -10.77
CA PRO A 70 0.52 -4.95 -9.39
C PRO A 70 0.23 -3.50 -8.97
N ILE A 71 0.01 -2.59 -9.92
CA ILE A 71 -0.36 -1.20 -9.64
C ILE A 71 -1.87 -1.01 -9.82
N ARG A 72 -2.54 -0.57 -8.75
CA ARG A 72 -4.00 -0.38 -8.70
C ARG A 72 -4.33 1.07 -8.38
N SER A 73 -5.00 1.76 -9.29
CA SER A 73 -5.37 3.17 -9.14
C SER A 73 -6.85 3.34 -8.76
N PHE A 74 -7.12 4.17 -7.75
CA PHE A 74 -8.45 4.48 -7.25
C PHE A 74 -8.64 5.98 -7.12
N SER A 75 -9.69 6.54 -7.73
CA SER A 75 -9.97 7.99 -7.74
C SER A 75 -11.13 8.43 -6.84
N ARG A 76 -11.68 7.51 -6.03
CA ARG A 76 -12.83 7.78 -5.16
C ARG A 76 -12.58 7.32 -3.74
N GLU A 77 -12.83 8.22 -2.78
CA GLU A 77 -12.77 7.91 -1.35
C GLU A 77 -13.78 6.80 -0.98
N PRO A 78 -13.38 5.80 -0.18
CA PRO A 78 -12.21 5.75 0.70
C PRO A 78 -10.99 5.09 0.07
N TYR A 79 -10.90 5.12 -1.27
CA TYR A 79 -9.79 4.55 -2.05
C TYR A 79 -9.63 3.05 -1.75
N LEU A 80 -10.76 2.34 -1.69
CA LEU A 80 -10.81 0.98 -1.18
C LEU A 80 -10.08 0.00 -2.11
N LEU A 81 -8.93 -0.50 -1.67
CA LEU A 81 -8.33 -1.71 -2.22
C LEU A 81 -8.87 -2.92 -1.45
N GLN A 82 -9.29 -3.97 -2.17
CA GLN A 82 -9.67 -5.25 -1.59
C GLN A 82 -9.06 -6.38 -2.40
N GLU A 83 -8.48 -7.35 -1.70
CA GLU A 83 -7.75 -8.44 -2.31
C GLU A 83 -7.87 -9.74 -1.51
N LYS A 84 -7.38 -10.82 -2.12
CA LYS A 84 -7.21 -12.12 -1.47
C LYS A 84 -5.77 -12.59 -1.63
N GLY A 85 -5.19 -13.07 -0.55
CA GLY A 85 -3.83 -13.60 -0.55
C GLY A 85 -3.51 -14.27 0.77
N TRP A 86 -2.42 -15.00 0.80
CA TRP A 86 -1.92 -15.68 2.00
C TRP A 86 -0.62 -15.07 2.51
N GLY A 87 0.13 -14.36 1.65
CA GLY A 87 1.40 -13.71 1.98
C GLY A 87 1.24 -12.32 2.62
N GLU A 88 2.21 -12.00 3.47
CA GLU A 88 2.48 -10.67 4.04
C GLU A 88 3.57 -10.00 3.20
N PHE A 89 3.51 -8.69 3.00
CA PHE A 89 4.50 -7.95 2.22
C PHE A 89 4.39 -6.45 2.47
N ASP A 90 5.49 -5.72 2.27
CA ASP A 90 5.44 -4.27 2.22
C ASP A 90 4.86 -3.80 0.89
N MET A 91 4.01 -2.79 0.88
CA MET A 91 3.51 -2.18 -0.36
C MET A 91 3.69 -0.67 -0.32
N ARG A 92 3.50 0.00 -1.47
CA ARG A 92 3.46 1.47 -1.50
C ARG A 92 2.04 1.97 -1.72
N VAL A 93 1.67 2.99 -0.94
CA VAL A 93 0.44 3.77 -1.11
C VAL A 93 0.87 5.15 -1.58
N ILE A 94 0.72 5.42 -2.87
CA ILE A 94 1.12 6.68 -3.48
C ILE A 94 -0.10 7.59 -3.59
N LEU A 95 0.01 8.79 -3.03
CA LEU A 95 -1.06 9.79 -3.04
C LEU A 95 -0.77 10.84 -4.11
N TYR A 96 -1.66 10.98 -5.09
CA TYR A 96 -1.58 12.03 -6.10
C TYR A 96 -2.53 13.17 -5.73
N PHE A 97 -2.00 14.38 -5.59
CA PHE A 97 -2.77 15.56 -5.17
C PHE A 97 -3.44 16.22 -6.37
N LYS A 98 -4.66 16.75 -6.17
CA LYS A 98 -5.36 17.49 -7.22
C LYS A 98 -4.58 18.71 -7.66
N ASN A 99 -4.67 19.03 -8.96
CA ASN A 99 -4.10 20.24 -9.55
C ASN A 99 -2.59 20.42 -9.24
N ASP A 100 -1.86 19.32 -9.08
CA ASP A 100 -0.44 19.30 -8.73
C ASP A 100 -0.12 20.17 -7.51
N TRP A 101 -1.02 20.20 -6.52
CA TRP A 101 -0.83 21.01 -5.31
C TRP A 101 0.37 20.60 -4.45
N ALA A 102 0.83 19.35 -4.60
CA ALA A 102 2.06 18.84 -4.05
C ALA A 102 2.57 17.68 -4.93
N GLU A 103 3.87 17.39 -4.82
CA GLU A 103 4.46 16.18 -5.40
C GLU A 103 3.78 14.93 -4.83
N PRO A 104 3.74 13.80 -5.58
CA PRO A 104 3.16 12.57 -5.08
C PRO A 104 3.81 12.10 -3.77
N GLU A 105 2.97 11.79 -2.77
CA GLU A 105 3.45 11.30 -1.47
C GLU A 105 3.52 9.77 -1.51
N ASN A 106 4.71 9.20 -1.29
CA ASN A 106 4.93 7.75 -1.33
C ASN A 106 5.03 7.18 0.09
N ILE A 107 4.02 6.40 0.50
CA ILE A 107 3.91 5.84 1.85
C ILE A 107 4.19 4.34 1.80
N PHE A 108 5.17 3.88 2.58
CA PHE A 108 5.41 2.46 2.81
C PHE A 108 4.37 1.90 3.78
N PHE A 109 3.75 0.79 3.41
CA PHE A 109 2.68 0.16 4.17
C PHE A 109 2.94 -1.34 4.32
N ASP A 110 3.20 -1.78 5.55
CA ASP A 110 3.37 -3.19 5.92
C ASP A 110 1.99 -3.89 5.93
N LEU A 111 1.75 -4.79 4.97
CA LEU A 111 0.62 -5.72 5.00
C LEU A 111 0.99 -6.93 5.84
N HIS A 112 0.45 -6.99 7.06
CA HIS A 112 0.64 -8.12 7.95
C HIS A 112 -0.69 -8.66 8.49
N PHE A 113 -0.65 -9.87 9.03
CA PHE A 113 -1.81 -10.56 9.57
C PHE A 113 -1.73 -10.85 11.06
N ARG A 114 -0.75 -10.24 11.75
CA ARG A 114 -0.64 -10.22 13.23
C ARG A 114 -1.92 -9.77 13.93
N GLU A 115 -2.64 -8.83 13.33
CA GLU A 115 -3.92 -8.30 13.83
C GLU A 115 -4.99 -8.34 12.75
N PRO A 116 -6.27 -8.60 13.09
CA PRO A 116 -7.36 -8.62 12.12
C PRO A 116 -7.73 -7.23 11.58
N SER A 117 -7.33 -6.18 12.29
CA SER A 117 -7.54 -4.79 11.89
C SER A 117 -6.50 -3.91 12.57
N TYR A 118 -5.83 -3.06 11.80
CA TYR A 118 -4.86 -2.09 12.30
C TYR A 118 -4.88 -0.82 11.44
N ALA A 119 -4.24 0.24 11.91
CA ALA A 119 -4.14 1.48 11.17
C ALA A 119 -2.84 2.23 11.48
N ILE A 120 -2.31 2.91 10.47
CA ILE A 120 -1.20 3.84 10.63
C ILE A 120 -1.67 5.28 10.38
N LEU A 121 -1.02 6.24 11.04
CA LEU A 121 -1.21 7.68 10.81
C LEU A 121 0.01 8.21 10.06
N HIS A 122 -0.24 8.81 8.89
CA HIS A 122 0.76 9.47 8.07
C HIS A 122 0.49 10.98 8.04
N ARG A 123 1.49 11.80 8.36
CA ARG A 123 1.35 13.27 8.37
C ARG A 123 2.01 13.86 7.13
N ILE A 124 1.20 14.48 6.28
CA ILE A 124 1.67 15.22 5.11
C ILE A 124 1.85 16.68 5.52
N THR A 125 2.97 17.30 5.16
CA THR A 125 3.24 18.72 5.43
C THR A 125 3.40 19.46 4.10
N PHE A 126 2.59 20.50 3.93
CA PHE A 126 2.63 21.38 2.77
C PHE A 126 3.40 22.65 3.11
N TYR A 127 4.45 22.91 2.35
CA TYR A 127 5.30 24.10 2.48
C TYR A 127 4.84 25.17 1.50
N ASN A 128 4.44 26.34 2.02
CA ASN A 128 3.92 27.46 1.22
C ASN A 128 2.79 27.03 0.24
N PRO A 129 1.74 26.35 0.73
CA PRO A 129 0.67 25.84 -0.11
C PRO A 129 -0.05 26.96 -0.88
N PRO A 130 -0.51 26.71 -2.11
CA PRO A 130 -1.29 27.68 -2.87
C PRO A 130 -2.64 27.95 -2.17
N MET A 131 -3.19 29.15 -2.37
CA MET A 131 -4.44 29.57 -1.73
C MET A 131 -5.63 28.59 -1.92
N PRO A 132 -5.84 27.97 -3.11
CA PRO A 132 -6.86 26.94 -3.27
C PRO A 132 -6.68 25.74 -2.34
N LEU A 133 -5.45 25.27 -2.15
CA LEU A 133 -5.15 24.17 -1.23
C LEU A 133 -5.42 24.57 0.22
N LEU A 134 -5.04 25.79 0.64
CA LEU A 134 -5.38 26.31 1.97
C LEU A 134 -6.89 26.31 2.22
N GLY A 135 -7.68 26.71 1.21
CA GLY A 135 -9.13 26.66 1.26
C GLY A 135 -9.66 25.25 1.50
N VAL A 136 -9.13 24.25 0.78
CA VAL A 136 -9.50 22.83 0.96
C VAL A 136 -9.10 22.30 2.33
N LEU A 137 -7.88 22.60 2.79
CA LEU A 137 -7.38 22.14 4.09
C LEU A 137 -8.19 22.72 5.27
N ALA A 138 -8.70 23.95 5.11
CA ALA A 138 -9.54 24.64 6.08
C ALA A 138 -11.02 24.21 6.06
N LEU A 139 -11.46 23.39 5.11
CA LEU A 139 -12.83 22.87 5.09
C LEU A 139 -13.08 21.97 6.32
N GLU A 140 -14.14 22.27 7.06
CA GLU A 140 -14.59 21.44 8.17
C GLU A 140 -15.52 20.33 7.69
N PHE A 141 -15.17 19.08 8.01
CA PHE A 141 -16.00 17.91 7.76
C PHE A 141 -16.55 17.36 9.07
N ALA A 142 -17.77 16.82 9.05
CA ALA A 142 -18.33 16.18 10.23
C ALA A 142 -17.46 14.99 10.67
N PRO A 143 -17.26 14.77 11.99
CA PRO A 143 -16.58 13.58 12.47
C PRO A 143 -17.33 12.31 12.06
N SER A 144 -16.60 11.27 11.70
CA SER A 144 -17.18 10.02 11.17
C SER A 144 -18.07 9.28 12.17
N ASP A 145 -17.88 9.48 13.48
CA ASP A 145 -18.66 8.85 14.55
C ASP A 145 -19.84 9.71 15.03
N SER A 146 -20.15 10.81 14.33
CA SER A 146 -21.35 11.58 14.64
C SER A 146 -22.59 10.79 14.19
N GLU A 147 -23.42 10.38 15.14
CA GLU A 147 -24.72 9.78 14.82
C GLU A 147 -25.56 10.77 14.00
N PRO A 148 -26.34 10.30 13.01
CA PRO A 148 -27.34 11.13 12.37
C PRO A 148 -28.33 11.58 13.44
N THR A 149 -28.35 12.87 13.74
CA THR A 149 -29.30 13.44 14.68
C THR A 149 -30.72 13.17 14.18
N THR A 150 -31.39 12.21 14.81
CA THR A 150 -32.82 11.96 14.64
C THR A 150 -33.58 13.09 15.32
N GLY A 151 -33.72 14.22 14.62
CA GLY A 151 -34.54 15.34 15.06
C GLY A 151 -36.02 14.97 15.06
N THR A 152 -36.62 14.84 16.25
CA THR A 152 -38.08 14.80 16.42
C THR A 152 -38.67 16.21 16.28
N ALA A 153 -39.75 16.26 15.49
CA ALA A 153 -40.39 17.42 14.87
C ALA A 153 -40.88 18.59 15.77
N LYS A 154 -40.94 19.79 15.17
CA LYS A 154 -42.16 20.64 15.17
C LYS A 154 -42.28 21.50 13.89
N LYS A 155 -43.42 21.33 13.19
CA LYS A 155 -43.88 22.02 11.98
C LYS A 155 -44.07 23.54 12.16
N ARG A 156 -43.81 24.34 11.11
CA ARG A 156 -44.83 25.14 10.37
C ARG A 156 -44.28 25.98 9.17
N ARG A 157 -44.79 25.62 7.98
CA ARG A 157 -45.34 26.44 6.86
C ARG A 157 -44.45 26.99 5.71
N THR A 158 -44.93 26.59 4.51
CA THR A 158 -45.01 27.25 3.17
C THR A 158 -43.80 27.22 2.20
N SER A 159 -44.06 26.57 1.05
CA SER A 159 -43.29 26.32 -0.19
C SER A 159 -43.02 27.59 -1.04
N PRO A 160 -42.20 27.59 -2.15
CA PRO A 160 -42.01 26.49 -3.11
C PRO A 160 -40.57 26.17 -3.62
N SER A 161 -40.52 24.98 -4.21
CA SER A 161 -39.47 24.23 -4.92
C SER A 161 -38.22 24.93 -5.48
N LEU A 162 -37.06 24.30 -5.25
CA LEU A 162 -36.12 23.89 -6.31
C LEU A 162 -35.49 22.53 -5.94
N ALA A 163 -35.06 21.80 -6.96
CA ALA A 163 -35.05 20.34 -7.01
C ALA A 163 -33.86 19.64 -6.33
N LYS A 164 -34.15 18.42 -5.85
CA LYS A 164 -33.30 17.22 -5.72
C LYS A 164 -31.87 17.40 -5.16
N ALA A 165 -31.76 17.31 -3.84
CA ALA A 165 -30.64 16.66 -3.18
C ALA A 165 -31.18 15.37 -2.51
N LYS A 166 -31.10 14.25 -3.23
CA LYS A 166 -31.35 12.93 -2.65
C LYS A 166 -30.06 12.48 -1.98
N THR A 167 -30.19 12.25 -0.67
CA THR A 167 -29.36 11.40 0.18
C THR A 167 -28.83 10.16 -0.56
N LEU A 168 -27.50 10.08 -0.68
CA LEU A 168 -26.72 8.89 -1.03
C LEU A 168 -25.60 8.78 0.00
N TYR A 169 -25.92 8.32 1.19
CA TYR A 169 -24.93 7.88 2.20
C TYR A 169 -25.50 6.68 2.93
N ASP A 170 -25.74 5.63 2.16
CA ASP A 170 -25.55 4.25 2.54
C ASP A 170 -25.67 3.45 1.24
N ASP A 171 -24.61 3.45 0.44
CA ASP A 171 -24.56 2.53 -0.69
C ASP A 171 -23.14 2.05 -0.92
N THR A 172 -22.83 0.91 -0.31
CA THR A 172 -21.66 0.10 -0.65
C THR A 172 -21.89 -0.71 -1.94
N SER A 173 -22.99 -0.50 -2.68
CA SER A 173 -23.32 -1.30 -3.88
C SER A 173 -22.79 -0.77 -5.22
N ASP A 174 -22.11 0.38 -5.25
CA ASP A 174 -21.57 0.96 -6.50
C ASP A 174 -20.04 0.91 -6.65
N TYR A 175 -19.35 0.23 -5.72
CA TYR A 175 -18.02 -0.31 -6.04
C TYR A 175 -18.25 -1.48 -6.98
N LYS A 176 -18.27 -1.22 -8.29
CA LYS A 176 -18.02 -2.28 -9.26
C LYS A 176 -16.76 -2.97 -8.78
N SER A 177 -16.88 -4.23 -8.37
CA SER A 177 -15.73 -5.11 -8.21
C SER A 177 -14.98 -4.98 -9.52
N VAL A 178 -13.84 -4.28 -9.50
CA VAL A 178 -12.84 -4.51 -10.52
C VAL A 178 -12.64 -6.02 -10.50
N GLN A 179 -12.77 -6.59 -11.69
CA GLN A 179 -13.23 -7.94 -11.96
C GLN A 179 -12.67 -8.99 -11.01
N ASP A 180 -13.45 -10.04 -10.82
CA ASP A 180 -13.10 -11.33 -10.24
C ASP A 180 -12.02 -12.03 -11.13
N THR A 181 -10.93 -11.33 -11.44
CA THR A 181 -9.69 -11.93 -11.92
C THR A 181 -9.14 -12.70 -10.73
N SER A 182 -9.27 -14.02 -10.83
CA SER A 182 -8.61 -14.96 -9.94
C SER A 182 -7.12 -14.62 -9.86
N ILE A 183 -6.72 -13.94 -8.78
CA ILE A 183 -5.33 -13.62 -8.50
C ILE A 183 -4.69 -14.85 -7.88
N SER A 184 -3.79 -15.48 -8.63
CA SER A 184 -2.75 -16.31 -8.02
C SER A 184 -1.67 -15.35 -7.54
N THR A 185 -1.68 -15.02 -6.25
CA THR A 185 -0.47 -14.47 -5.62
C THR A 185 0.59 -15.55 -5.73
N ILE A 186 1.51 -15.37 -6.68
CA ILE A 186 2.69 -16.23 -6.82
C ILE A 186 3.66 -15.79 -5.72
N VAL A 187 4.07 -16.73 -4.89
CA VAL A 187 5.14 -16.52 -3.91
C VAL A 187 6.02 -17.75 -4.02
N ASP A 188 7.27 -17.53 -4.38
CA ASP A 188 8.28 -18.57 -4.46
C ASP A 188 9.24 -18.41 -3.29
N ASP A 189 9.02 -19.19 -2.24
CA ASP A 189 9.96 -19.27 -1.14
C ASP A 189 11.17 -20.12 -1.59
N VAL A 190 12.32 -19.46 -1.70
CA VAL A 190 13.57 -20.11 -2.07
C VAL A 190 14.32 -20.45 -0.79
N LEU A 191 14.28 -21.71 -0.34
CA LEU A 191 14.86 -22.15 0.93
C LEU A 191 16.14 -23.00 0.76
N GLU A 192 16.29 -23.61 -0.41
CA GLU A 192 17.42 -24.42 -0.85
C GLU A 192 17.83 -24.06 -2.29
N GLU A 193 19.09 -24.35 -2.67
CA GLU A 193 19.60 -24.06 -4.03
C GLU A 193 18.75 -24.66 -5.15
N LYS A 194 18.08 -25.80 -4.91
CA LYS A 194 17.23 -26.46 -5.91
C LYS A 194 15.90 -25.74 -6.16
N ASP A 195 15.41 -24.97 -5.19
CA ASP A 195 14.11 -24.27 -5.26
C ASP A 195 14.18 -23.10 -6.24
N VAL A 196 15.41 -22.63 -6.46
CA VAL A 196 15.77 -21.57 -7.38
C VAL A 196 15.41 -21.88 -8.84
N ASP A 197 15.39 -23.17 -9.20
CA ASP A 197 15.03 -23.62 -10.55
C ASP A 197 13.52 -23.78 -10.74
N SER A 198 12.77 -23.74 -9.64
CA SER A 198 11.30 -23.75 -9.63
C SER A 198 10.68 -22.36 -9.45
N ILE A 199 11.48 -21.30 -9.34
CA ILE A 199 10.97 -19.91 -9.29
C ILE A 199 10.10 -19.67 -10.53
N ASP A 200 8.89 -19.18 -10.29
CA ASP A 200 7.94 -18.82 -11.32
C ASP A 200 8.59 -17.82 -12.29
N PRO A 201 8.43 -18.03 -13.61
CA PRO A 201 8.98 -17.15 -14.62
C PRO A 201 8.61 -15.68 -14.45
N ILE A 202 7.53 -15.35 -13.73
CA ILE A 202 7.13 -13.96 -13.43
C ILE A 202 8.24 -13.16 -12.74
N HIS A 203 9.08 -13.80 -11.92
CA HIS A 203 10.20 -13.13 -11.24
C HIS A 203 11.36 -12.82 -12.19
N SER A 204 11.47 -13.56 -13.30
CA SER A 204 12.44 -13.35 -14.38
C SER A 204 11.88 -12.54 -15.55
N ALA A 205 10.57 -12.29 -15.53
CA ALA A 205 9.91 -11.51 -16.56
C ALA A 205 10.39 -10.05 -16.49
N GLN A 206 10.44 -9.40 -17.66
CA GLN A 206 10.71 -7.97 -17.68
C GLN A 206 9.54 -7.23 -17.01
N LEU A 207 9.78 -6.76 -15.78
CA LEU A 207 8.92 -5.79 -15.13
C LEU A 207 8.73 -4.58 -16.06
N ASP A 208 7.49 -4.16 -16.23
CA ASP A 208 7.20 -2.92 -16.95
C ASP A 208 7.87 -1.73 -16.26
N GLU A 209 8.15 -0.67 -17.02
CA GLU A 209 8.90 0.49 -16.55
C GLU A 209 8.23 1.16 -15.33
N HIS A 210 6.89 1.16 -15.28
CA HIS A 210 6.14 1.80 -14.20
C HIS A 210 6.25 0.99 -12.90
N THR A 211 6.04 -0.33 -12.95
CA THR A 211 6.24 -1.22 -11.79
C THR A 211 7.69 -1.19 -11.31
N ARG A 212 8.65 -1.24 -12.24
CA ARG A 212 10.08 -1.17 -11.93
C ARG A 212 10.44 0.12 -11.19
N ARG A 213 9.97 1.26 -11.69
CA ARG A 213 10.19 2.58 -11.07
C ARG A 213 9.50 2.69 -9.71
N ALA A 214 8.26 2.20 -9.61
CA ALA A 214 7.51 2.22 -8.37
C ALA A 214 8.21 1.41 -7.25
N TRP A 215 8.85 0.30 -7.62
CA TRP A 215 9.63 -0.53 -6.71
C TRP A 215 11.09 -0.10 -6.53
N GLY A 216 11.56 0.87 -7.32
CA GLY A 216 12.95 1.32 -7.27
C GLY A 216 13.93 0.24 -7.74
N VAL A 217 13.50 -0.70 -8.58
CA VAL A 217 14.38 -1.77 -9.08
C VAL A 217 15.23 -1.20 -10.24
N PRO A 218 16.57 -1.21 -10.17
CA PRO A 218 17.41 -0.69 -11.25
C PRO A 218 17.21 -1.46 -12.57
N GLU A 219 17.29 -0.79 -13.73
CA GLU A 219 17.00 -1.37 -15.06
C GLU A 219 17.81 -2.62 -15.41
N HIS A 220 19.06 -2.70 -14.96
CA HIS A 220 19.98 -3.78 -15.28
C HIS A 220 19.85 -4.99 -14.34
N ILE A 221 19.05 -4.89 -13.28
CA ILE A 221 18.92 -5.94 -12.26
C ILE A 221 17.74 -6.85 -12.59
N ASP A 222 18.05 -8.14 -12.56
CA ASP A 222 17.11 -9.26 -12.68
C ASP A 222 16.98 -9.90 -11.30
N MET A 223 15.77 -9.90 -10.75
CA MET A 223 15.51 -10.34 -9.38
C MET A 223 15.67 -11.85 -9.20
N SER A 224 15.23 -12.66 -10.15
CA SER A 224 15.48 -14.11 -10.14
C SER A 224 16.98 -14.42 -10.18
N LYS A 225 17.74 -13.68 -10.99
CA LYS A 225 19.19 -13.83 -11.07
C LYS A 225 19.89 -13.37 -9.78
N LEU A 226 19.40 -12.31 -9.15
CA LEU A 226 19.89 -11.88 -7.84
C LEU A 226 19.64 -12.96 -6.78
N ALA A 227 18.41 -13.47 -6.68
CA ALA A 227 18.04 -14.55 -5.77
C ALA A 227 18.90 -15.81 -5.99
N LYS A 228 19.11 -16.21 -7.26
CA LYS A 228 20.03 -17.29 -7.67
C LYS A 228 21.42 -17.12 -7.07
N ARG A 229 22.01 -15.92 -7.22
CA ARG A 229 23.37 -15.66 -6.76
C ARG A 229 23.47 -15.62 -5.23
N LEU A 230 22.46 -15.08 -4.55
CA LEU A 230 22.41 -15.03 -3.09
C LEU A 230 22.41 -16.43 -2.47
N MET A 231 21.76 -17.41 -3.11
CA MET A 231 21.73 -18.80 -2.65
C MET A 231 23.08 -19.52 -2.79
N THR A 232 23.92 -19.08 -3.72
CA THR A 232 25.23 -19.69 -4.00
C THR A 232 26.39 -19.02 -3.24
N LEU A 233 26.10 -18.10 -2.32
CA LEU A 233 27.11 -17.40 -1.53
C LEU A 233 27.81 -18.34 -0.55
N THR A 234 29.09 -18.08 -0.30
CA THR A 234 29.86 -18.76 0.76
C THR A 234 29.42 -18.27 2.14
N SER A 235 29.71 -19.05 3.19
CA SER A 235 29.37 -18.68 4.57
C SER A 235 29.83 -17.27 4.96
N GLU A 236 31.05 -16.88 4.58
CA GLU A 236 31.60 -15.54 4.88
C GLU A 236 30.82 -14.43 4.14
N GLN A 237 30.41 -14.68 2.90
CA GLN A 237 29.61 -13.73 2.11
C GLN A 237 28.18 -13.62 2.63
N THR A 238 27.59 -14.74 3.07
CA THR A 238 26.26 -14.77 3.67
C THR A 238 26.22 -13.95 4.95
N GLU A 239 27.27 -14.02 5.79
CA GLU A 239 27.41 -13.15 6.97
C GLU A 239 27.56 -11.66 6.62
N GLU A 240 28.33 -11.34 5.57
CA GLU A 240 28.45 -9.97 5.04
C GLU A 240 27.09 -9.42 4.60
N VAL A 241 26.33 -10.21 3.81
CA VAL A 241 24.99 -9.85 3.33
C VAL A 241 23.99 -9.74 4.49
N ALA A 242 23.98 -10.68 5.43
CA ALA A 242 23.10 -10.63 6.60
C ALA A 242 23.34 -9.38 7.44
N SER A 243 24.60 -8.97 7.61
CA SER A 243 24.96 -7.73 8.31
C SER A 243 24.40 -6.49 7.62
N ILE A 244 24.43 -6.44 6.29
CA ILE A 244 23.84 -5.35 5.49
C ILE A 244 22.31 -5.35 5.62
N LEU A 245 21.69 -6.54 5.64
CA LEU A 245 20.24 -6.71 5.61
C LEU A 245 19.58 -6.73 6.99
N LYS A 246 20.33 -6.55 8.08
CA LYS A 246 19.85 -6.73 9.46
C LYS A 246 18.47 -6.12 9.79
N ASN A 247 18.11 -4.99 9.19
CA ASN A 247 16.83 -4.32 9.44
C ASN A 247 15.68 -4.73 8.49
N HIS A 248 15.95 -5.60 7.52
CA HIS A 248 15.03 -6.06 6.47
C HIS A 248 14.83 -7.59 6.51
N ILE A 249 15.39 -8.27 7.53
CA ILE A 249 15.19 -9.69 7.74
C ILE A 249 13.79 -9.91 8.32
N LEU A 250 12.98 -10.73 7.63
CA LEU A 250 11.62 -11.08 8.03
C LEU A 250 11.63 -12.19 9.09
N GLU A 251 12.48 -13.18 8.90
CA GLU A 251 12.69 -14.30 9.83
C GLU A 251 14.18 -14.60 9.91
N GLU A 252 14.70 -14.82 11.13
CA GLU A 252 16.10 -15.18 11.37
C GLU A 252 16.15 -16.36 12.34
N ASN A 253 16.94 -17.37 12.01
CA ASN A 253 17.35 -18.43 12.94
C ASN A 253 18.86 -18.65 12.83
N ASP A 254 19.39 -19.55 13.66
CA ASP A 254 20.84 -19.79 13.76
C ASP A 254 21.50 -20.26 12.44
N GLU A 255 20.72 -20.66 11.43
CA GLU A 255 21.23 -21.21 10.16
C GLU A 255 20.75 -20.47 8.90
N LYS A 256 19.65 -19.69 8.96
CA LYS A 256 18.98 -19.09 7.80
C LYS A 256 18.30 -17.77 8.16
N PHE A 257 18.21 -16.88 7.17
CA PHE A 257 17.36 -15.71 7.23
C PHE A 257 16.47 -15.60 5.98
N VAL A 258 15.30 -15.00 6.13
CA VAL A 258 14.32 -14.75 5.05
C VAL A 258 14.27 -13.25 4.78
N VAL A 259 14.32 -12.87 3.51
CA VAL A 259 14.24 -11.47 3.06
C VAL A 259 13.37 -11.37 1.83
N ASP A 260 12.50 -10.35 1.78
CA ASP A 260 11.81 -9.95 0.56
C ASP A 260 12.70 -8.97 -0.22
N LEU A 261 13.22 -9.40 -1.37
CA LEU A 261 14.10 -8.58 -2.21
C LEU A 261 13.44 -7.31 -2.76
N TYR A 262 12.11 -7.30 -2.92
CA TYR A 262 11.41 -6.12 -3.41
C TYR A 262 11.18 -5.09 -2.30
N SER A 263 11.18 -5.50 -1.04
CA SER A 263 11.18 -4.57 0.10
C SER A 263 12.49 -3.79 0.22
N LEU A 264 13.57 -4.29 -0.39
CA LEU A 264 14.88 -3.64 -0.38
C LEU A 264 14.85 -2.41 -1.31
N GLY A 265 15.23 -1.24 -0.80
CA GLY A 265 15.34 -0.04 -1.62
C GLY A 265 16.39 -0.17 -2.74
N PRO A 266 16.42 0.77 -3.72
CA PRO A 266 17.33 0.74 -4.88
C PRO A 266 18.79 0.58 -4.49
N ASP A 267 19.21 1.28 -3.44
CA ASP A 267 20.60 1.28 -2.97
C ASP A 267 21.03 -0.11 -2.45
N LEU A 268 20.17 -0.74 -1.65
CA LEU A 268 20.43 -2.08 -1.10
C LEU A 268 20.40 -3.14 -2.20
N ILE A 269 19.42 -3.10 -3.12
CA ILE A 269 19.36 -4.02 -4.26
C ILE A 269 20.64 -3.90 -5.09
N THR A 270 21.08 -2.68 -5.40
CA THR A 270 22.31 -2.42 -6.16
C THR A 270 23.55 -2.94 -5.42
N GLN A 271 23.63 -2.70 -4.12
CA GLN A 271 24.73 -3.18 -3.29
C GLN A 271 24.82 -4.72 -3.27
N LEU A 272 23.69 -5.42 -3.10
CA LEU A 272 23.64 -6.88 -3.15
C LEU A 272 24.03 -7.41 -4.53
N TRP A 273 23.57 -6.76 -5.59
CA TRP A 273 23.94 -7.12 -6.95
C TRP A 273 25.45 -7.02 -7.18
N ASP A 274 26.07 -5.93 -6.75
CA ASP A 274 27.51 -5.72 -6.87
C ASP A 274 28.34 -6.75 -6.07
N ILE A 275 27.90 -7.09 -4.85
CA ILE A 275 28.56 -8.09 -3.99
C ILE A 275 28.52 -9.45 -4.68
N THR A 276 27.37 -9.82 -5.23
CA THR A 276 27.17 -11.10 -5.91
C THR A 276 27.83 -11.17 -7.28
N GLU A 277 28.09 -10.03 -7.94
CA GLU A 277 28.76 -9.97 -9.24
C GLU A 277 30.30 -10.02 -9.13
N LYS A 278 30.88 -9.36 -8.12
CA LYS A 278 32.34 -9.28 -7.95
C LYS A 278 33.00 -10.58 -7.50
N LYS A 279 32.23 -11.53 -6.99
CA LYS A 279 32.74 -12.71 -6.28
C LYS A 279 32.17 -14.04 -6.82
N SER A 280 31.57 -14.03 -8.02
CA SER A 280 31.13 -15.22 -8.78
C SER A 280 32.07 -15.58 -9.92
#